data_AF-A0A496PMJ0-F1
#
_entry.id   AF-A0A496PMJ0-F1
#
_cell.length_a   1.000
_cell.length_b   1.000
_cell.length_c   1.000
_cell.angle_alpha   90.00
_cell.angle_beta   90.00
_cell.angle_gamma   90.00
#
_symmetry.space_group_name_H-M   'P 1'
#
loop_
_entity.id
_entity.type
_entity.pdbx_description
1 polymer ?
#
loop_
_entity_poly.entity_id
_entity_poly.type
_entity_poly.pdbx_seq_one_letter_code
_entity_poly.pdbx_strand_id
1 'polypeptide(L)'
;MRADFWRYYQLRWVGGRVAGWGLMEVADLAAHLPAESATKRALGGGWLLDEQLAALVADRLQVLIWQKTGDGQKGKNVPKPIPRPGFEDDSKGTIRGSRMSVREAERWAKRRRAAQERRAAVVPAADGLVEYTTRAGAVKRVTPAQAAAYERRRQ
;
A
#
# COMPACT_ATOMS: atom_id res chain seq x y z
N MET A 1 -7.50 -18.50 17.63
CA MET A 1 -7.49 -18.24 19.08
C MET A 1 -7.84 -19.46 19.92
N ARG A 2 -9.04 -20.05 19.84
CA ARG A 2 -9.42 -21.24 20.66
C ARG A 2 -8.42 -22.41 20.62
N ALA A 3 -7.89 -22.73 19.43
CA ALA A 3 -6.89 -23.79 19.27
C ALA A 3 -5.57 -23.49 20.00
N ASP A 4 -5.15 -22.22 20.02
CA ASP A 4 -3.92 -21.81 20.71
C ASP A 4 -4.06 -21.87 22.23
N PHE A 5 -5.24 -21.54 22.77
CA PHE A 5 -5.51 -21.65 24.20
C PHE A 5 -5.43 -23.08 24.71
N TRP A 6 -5.93 -24.03 23.93
CA TRP A 6 -5.77 -25.44 24.26
C TRP A 6 -4.31 -25.88 24.14
N ARG A 7 -3.62 -25.49 23.07
CA ARG A 7 -2.22 -25.87 22.82
C ARG A 7 -1.25 -25.37 23.89
N TYR A 8 -1.33 -24.09 24.27
CA TYR A 8 -0.34 -23.45 25.13
C TYR A 8 -0.74 -23.37 26.60
N TYR A 9 -2.03 -23.20 26.89
CA TYR A 9 -2.53 -23.06 28.26
C TYR A 9 -3.33 -24.28 28.74
N GLN A 10 -3.55 -25.28 27.88
CA GLN A 10 -4.42 -26.44 28.17
C GLN A 10 -5.84 -26.04 28.59
N LEU A 11 -6.27 -24.83 28.19
CA LEU A 11 -7.58 -24.29 28.53
C LEU A 11 -8.60 -24.65 27.47
N ARG A 12 -9.73 -25.23 27.91
CA ARG A 12 -10.83 -25.61 27.03
C ARG A 12 -11.92 -24.55 27.06
N TRP A 13 -12.27 -24.07 25.87
CA TRP A 13 -13.41 -23.19 25.67
C TRP A 13 -14.69 -24.02 25.58
N VAL A 14 -15.67 -23.73 26.45
CA VAL A 14 -16.99 -24.37 26.48
C VAL A 14 -18.04 -23.26 26.53
N GLY A 15 -18.99 -23.26 25.59
CA GLY A 15 -20.07 -22.26 25.56
C GLY A 15 -19.57 -20.81 25.40
N GLY A 16 -18.43 -20.59 24.73
CA GLY A 16 -17.84 -19.25 24.53
C GLY A 16 -17.09 -18.69 25.75
N ARG A 17 -16.86 -19.49 26.80
CA ARG A 17 -16.10 -19.09 27.99
C ARG A 17 -15.07 -20.16 28.36
N VAL A 18 -14.09 -19.77 29.17
CA VAL A 18 -13.19 -20.70 29.84
C VAL A 18 -13.71 -20.89 31.27
N ALA A 19 -14.04 -22.12 31.64
CA ALA A 19 -14.61 -22.41 32.95
C ALA A 19 -13.60 -22.10 34.06
N GLY A 20 -14.01 -21.32 35.07
CA GLY A 20 -13.17 -20.95 36.20
C GLY A 20 -12.24 -19.74 35.97
N TRP A 21 -12.35 -19.06 34.82
CA TRP A 21 -11.50 -17.90 34.49
C TRP A 21 -12.35 -16.68 34.16
N GLY A 22 -11.93 -15.52 34.69
CA GLY A 22 -12.52 -14.22 34.40
C GLY A 22 -12.15 -13.72 32.99
N LEU A 23 -12.97 -12.81 32.45
CA LEU A 23 -12.73 -12.24 31.12
C LEU A 23 -11.35 -11.55 31.02
N MET A 24 -10.97 -10.80 32.06
CA MET A 24 -9.71 -10.08 32.09
C MET A 24 -8.50 -11.02 32.12
N GLU A 25 -8.60 -12.14 32.82
CA GLU A 25 -7.53 -13.14 32.87
C GLU A 25 -7.37 -13.84 31.52
N VAL A 26 -8.49 -14.18 30.87
CA VAL A 26 -8.47 -14.73 29.50
C VAL A 26 -7.88 -13.72 28.50
N ALA A 27 -8.18 -12.43 28.67
CA ALA A 27 -7.60 -11.38 27.85
C ALA A 27 -6.08 -11.23 28.10
N ASP A 28 -5.63 -11.35 29.34
CA ASP A 28 -4.21 -11.29 29.68
C ASP A 28 -3.45 -12.48 29.07
N LEU A 29 -4.00 -13.70 29.15
CA LEU A 29 -3.46 -14.87 28.45
C LEU A 29 -3.44 -14.70 26.93
N ALA A 30 -4.45 -14.04 26.36
CA ALA A 30 -4.47 -13.73 24.93
C ALA A 30 -3.33 -12.79 24.54
N ALA A 31 -3.09 -11.75 25.34
CA ALA A 31 -2.02 -10.78 25.10
C ALA A 31 -0.63 -11.46 25.18
N HIS A 32 -0.48 -12.37 26.13
CA HIS A 32 0.76 -13.11 26.39
C HIS A 32 0.92 -14.41 25.59
N LEU A 33 0.13 -14.61 24.52
CA LEU A 33 0.32 -15.75 23.60
C LEU A 33 1.74 -15.77 23.04
N PRO A 34 2.37 -16.95 22.88
CA PRO A 34 3.67 -17.05 22.22
C PRO A 34 3.63 -16.51 20.78
N ALA A 35 4.76 -15.98 20.31
CA ALA A 35 4.91 -15.48 18.94
C ALA A 35 4.57 -16.56 17.91
N GLU A 36 4.90 -17.81 18.23
CA GLU A 36 4.61 -19.03 17.47
C GLU A 36 3.13 -19.41 17.38
N SER A 37 2.24 -18.76 18.13
CA SER A 37 0.82 -19.09 18.11
C SER A 37 0.20 -18.79 16.75
N ALA A 38 -0.76 -19.63 16.33
CA ALA A 38 -1.43 -19.45 15.05
C ALA A 38 -2.14 -18.09 14.98
N THR A 39 -2.70 -17.64 16.11
CA THR A 39 -3.33 -16.32 16.23
C THR A 39 -2.32 -15.18 16.07
N LYS A 40 -1.16 -15.20 16.76
CA LYS A 40 -0.16 -14.13 16.59
C LYS A 40 0.47 -14.16 15.20
N ARG A 41 0.73 -15.33 14.63
CA ARG A 41 1.20 -15.45 13.24
C ARG A 41 0.18 -14.87 12.25
N ALA A 42 -1.10 -15.19 12.39
CA ALA A 42 -2.13 -14.65 11.50
C ALA A 42 -2.25 -13.12 11.57
N LEU A 43 -2.11 -12.53 12.77
CA LEU A 43 -2.15 -11.08 12.97
C LEU A 43 -0.86 -10.39 12.51
N GLY A 44 0.30 -11.03 12.68
CA GLY A 44 1.62 -10.45 12.42
C GLY A 44 2.12 -10.62 10.98
N GLY A 45 1.29 -11.05 10.03
CA GLY A 45 1.72 -11.25 8.64
C GLY A 45 2.46 -12.58 8.40
N GLY A 46 2.28 -13.56 9.27
CA GLY A 46 2.61 -14.98 9.03
C GLY A 46 4.01 -15.42 9.43
N TRP A 47 5.04 -14.64 9.10
CA TRP A 47 6.44 -14.99 9.42
C TRP A 47 6.91 -14.31 10.70
N LEU A 48 7.69 -15.03 11.50
CA LEU A 48 8.39 -14.51 12.65
C LEU A 48 9.78 -14.02 12.24
N LEU A 49 10.47 -13.40 13.19
CA LEU A 49 11.77 -12.80 12.96
C LEU A 49 12.79 -13.82 12.42
N ASP A 50 12.79 -15.04 12.95
CA ASP A 50 13.73 -16.08 12.54
C ASP A 50 13.49 -16.50 11.09
N GLU A 51 12.23 -16.66 10.66
CA GLU A 51 11.93 -16.96 9.26
C GLU A 51 12.29 -15.79 8.34
N GLN A 52 12.09 -14.54 8.78
CA GLN A 52 12.52 -13.35 8.04
C GLN A 52 14.04 -13.30 7.85
N LEU A 53 14.79 -13.60 8.91
CA LEU A 53 16.26 -13.63 8.90
C LEU A 53 16.78 -14.79 8.05
N ALA A 54 16.19 -15.98 8.17
CA ALA A 54 16.56 -17.13 7.36
C ALA A 54 16.34 -16.86 5.87
N ALA A 55 15.21 -16.25 5.52
CA ALA A 55 14.95 -15.87 4.13
C ALA A 55 15.92 -14.78 3.66
N LEU A 56 16.33 -13.83 4.52
CA LEU A 56 17.32 -12.82 4.16
C LEU A 56 18.66 -13.47 3.83
N VAL A 57 19.08 -14.46 4.63
CA VAL A 57 20.29 -15.24 4.35
C VAL A 57 20.16 -15.97 3.01
N ALA A 58 19.03 -16.64 2.77
CA ALA A 58 18.78 -17.33 1.50
C ALA A 58 18.85 -16.39 0.29
N ASP A 59 18.27 -15.19 0.38
CA ASP A 59 18.33 -14.18 -0.69
C ASP A 59 19.77 -13.75 -0.98
N ARG A 60 20.58 -13.53 0.06
CA ARG A 60 22.00 -13.16 -0.12
C ARG A 60 22.82 -14.29 -0.70
N LEU A 61 22.55 -15.53 -0.33
CA LEU A 61 23.21 -16.69 -0.90
C LEU A 61 22.87 -16.85 -2.39
N GLN A 62 21.62 -16.65 -2.79
CA GLN A 62 21.23 -16.68 -4.20
C GLN A 62 21.99 -15.62 -5.02
N VAL A 63 22.09 -14.40 -4.49
CA VAL A 63 22.86 -13.31 -5.14
C VAL A 63 24.34 -13.68 -5.25
N LEU A 64 24.96 -14.23 -4.21
CA LEU A 64 26.36 -14.64 -4.22
C LEU A 64 26.64 -15.74 -5.25
N ILE A 65 25.73 -16.71 -5.39
CA ILE A 65 25.85 -17.77 -6.40
C ILE A 65 25.67 -17.16 -7.80
N TRP A 66 24.66 -16.31 -7.97
CA TRP A 66 24.41 -15.60 -9.23
C TRP A 66 25.59 -14.75 -9.67
N GLN A 67 26.27 -14.03 -8.77
CA GLN A 67 27.46 -13.23 -9.06
C GLN A 67 28.60 -14.04 -9.69
N LYS A 68 28.68 -15.34 -9.39
CA LYS A 68 29.68 -16.26 -9.97
C LYS A 68 29.33 -16.71 -11.40
N THR A 69 28.12 -16.45 -11.86
CA THR A 69 27.66 -16.81 -13.21
C THR A 69 28.03 -15.73 -14.24
N GLY A 70 28.00 -16.07 -15.53
CA GLY A 70 28.21 -15.10 -16.61
C GLY A 70 27.16 -13.99 -16.64
N ASP A 71 25.93 -14.27 -16.17
CA ASP A 71 24.87 -13.28 -16.02
C ASP A 71 25.17 -12.31 -14.85
N GLY A 72 25.71 -12.84 -13.76
CA GLY A 72 26.20 -12.09 -12.62
C GLY A 72 27.26 -11.07 -12.99
N GLN A 73 28.27 -11.49 -13.75
CA GLN A 73 29.34 -10.60 -14.22
C GLN A 73 28.81 -9.48 -15.14
N LYS A 74 27.73 -9.73 -15.87
CA LYS A 74 27.09 -8.77 -16.79
C LYS A 74 25.95 -7.97 -16.14
N GLY A 75 25.66 -8.21 -14.86
CA GLY A 75 24.58 -7.55 -14.13
C GLY A 75 23.18 -7.86 -14.67
N LYS A 76 22.97 -9.02 -15.30
CA LYS A 76 21.69 -9.40 -15.91
C LYS A 76 20.97 -10.44 -15.06
N ASN A 77 19.63 -10.44 -15.12
CA ASN A 77 18.78 -11.45 -14.49
C ASN A 77 19.05 -11.63 -12.98
N VAL A 78 19.17 -10.53 -12.24
CA VAL A 78 19.36 -10.57 -10.78
C VAL A 78 18.23 -11.39 -10.14
N PRO A 79 18.55 -12.38 -9.28
CA PRO A 79 17.56 -13.15 -8.57
C PRO A 79 16.64 -12.26 -7.74
N LYS A 80 15.35 -12.55 -7.76
CA LYS A 80 14.37 -11.83 -6.94
C LYS A 80 14.39 -12.39 -5.53
N PRO A 81 14.30 -11.53 -4.49
CA PRO A 81 14.12 -11.99 -3.12
C PRO A 81 12.88 -12.86 -2.97
N ILE A 82 12.91 -13.81 -2.02
CA ILE A 82 11.75 -14.62 -1.65
C ILE A 82 10.60 -13.69 -1.20
N PRO A 83 9.37 -13.84 -1.69
CA PRO A 83 8.27 -12.97 -1.31
C PRO A 83 7.98 -13.11 0.19
N ARG A 84 8.00 -11.98 0.92
CA ARG A 84 7.68 -11.93 2.35
C ARG A 84 6.18 -11.73 2.55
N PRO A 85 5.50 -12.56 3.35
CA PRO A 85 4.10 -12.32 3.63
C PRO A 85 3.92 -11.03 4.46
N GLY A 86 2.88 -10.27 4.14
CA GLY A 86 2.64 -8.93 4.70
C GLY A 86 3.42 -7.79 4.03
N PHE A 87 4.26 -8.07 3.02
CA PHE A 87 4.96 -7.04 2.25
C PHE A 87 4.66 -7.20 0.75
N GLU A 88 3.91 -6.25 0.19
CA GLU A 88 3.71 -6.13 -1.25
C GLU A 88 4.81 -5.23 -1.83
N ASP A 89 5.49 -5.71 -2.88
CA ASP A 89 6.53 -4.94 -3.55
C ASP A 89 5.90 -3.94 -4.53
N ASP A 90 5.56 -2.76 -4.01
CA ASP A 90 4.99 -1.63 -4.77
C ASP A 90 6.00 -0.96 -5.70
N SER A 91 7.26 -1.39 -5.73
CA SER A 91 8.30 -0.78 -6.58
C SER A 91 8.13 -1.06 -8.09
N LYS A 92 7.09 -1.81 -8.48
CA LYS A 92 6.77 -2.11 -9.89
C LYS A 92 6.10 -0.94 -10.62
N GLY A 93 6.75 0.23 -10.63
CA GLY A 93 6.46 1.26 -11.61
C GLY A 93 7.10 0.92 -12.95
N THR A 94 6.34 0.40 -13.92
CA THR A 94 6.86 0.28 -15.29
C THR A 94 6.95 1.69 -15.90
N ILE A 95 8.14 2.29 -15.86
CA ILE A 95 8.39 3.56 -16.56
C ILE A 95 8.52 3.26 -18.05
N ARG A 96 7.39 3.32 -18.76
CA ARG A 96 7.36 3.17 -20.22
C ARG A 96 7.82 4.48 -20.87
N GLY A 97 9.09 4.55 -21.25
CA GLY A 97 9.66 5.65 -22.02
C GLY A 97 9.71 5.33 -23.51
N SER A 98 9.35 6.29 -24.37
CA SER A 98 9.63 6.22 -25.81
C SER A 98 10.94 6.95 -26.11
N ARG A 99 11.76 6.41 -27.02
CA ARG A 99 12.98 7.12 -27.48
C ARG A 99 12.57 8.41 -28.18
N MET A 100 13.16 9.52 -27.75
CA MET A 100 12.92 10.84 -28.34
C MET A 100 14.27 11.54 -28.53
N SER A 101 14.37 12.40 -29.54
CA SER A 101 15.57 13.23 -29.72
C SER A 101 15.71 14.24 -28.57
N VAL A 102 16.92 14.73 -28.31
CA VAL A 102 17.19 15.68 -27.20
C VAL A 102 16.28 16.93 -27.32
N ARG A 103 16.10 17.45 -28.53
CA ARG A 103 15.21 18.60 -28.80
C ARG A 103 13.74 18.29 -28.50
N GLU A 104 13.29 17.07 -28.74
CA GLU A 104 11.92 16.64 -28.42
C GLU A 104 11.73 16.46 -26.91
N ALA A 105 12.76 15.96 -26.22
CA ALA A 105 12.76 15.86 -24.76
C ALA A 105 12.63 17.23 -24.09
N GLU A 106 13.39 18.22 -24.55
CA GLU A 106 13.29 19.60 -24.04
C GLU A 106 11.90 20.19 -24.25
N ARG A 107 11.31 20.00 -25.45
CA ARG A 107 9.94 20.45 -25.73
C ARG A 107 8.90 19.71 -24.90
N TRP A 108 9.07 18.42 -24.67
CA TRP A 108 8.20 17.64 -23.80
C TRP A 108 8.28 18.12 -22.34
N ALA A 109 9.49 18.35 -21.82
CA ALA A 109 9.72 18.84 -20.47
C ALA A 109 9.14 20.25 -20.27
N LYS A 110 9.35 21.17 -21.23
CA LYS A 110 8.78 22.53 -21.19
C LYS A 110 7.26 22.51 -21.18
N ARG A 111 6.64 21.63 -21.98
CA ARG A 111 5.17 21.43 -21.97
C ARG A 111 4.66 20.91 -20.63
N ARG A 112 5.36 19.96 -19.99
CA ARG A 112 4.95 19.45 -18.68
C ARG A 112 5.12 20.48 -17.57
N ARG A 113 6.20 21.27 -17.57
CA ARG A 113 6.38 22.38 -16.61
C ARG A 113 5.27 23.41 -16.75
N ALA A 114 4.98 23.87 -17.97
CA ALA A 114 3.88 24.80 -18.21
C ALA A 114 2.51 24.22 -17.80
N ALA A 115 2.26 22.93 -18.03
CA ALA A 115 1.02 22.27 -17.60
C ALA A 115 0.94 22.14 -16.07
N GLN A 116 2.07 21.86 -15.40
CA GLN A 116 2.16 21.78 -13.95
C GLN A 116 2.00 23.16 -13.31
N GLU A 117 2.60 24.20 -13.89
CA GLU A 117 2.43 25.60 -13.51
C GLU A 117 0.98 26.05 -13.70
N ARG A 118 0.31 25.67 -14.80
CA ARG A 118 -1.14 25.91 -14.99
C ARG A 118 -1.97 25.19 -13.93
N ARG A 119 -1.65 23.94 -13.62
CA ARG A 119 -2.33 23.17 -12.58
C ARG A 119 -2.08 23.74 -11.18
N ALA A 120 -0.90 24.29 -10.93
CA ALA A 120 -0.54 24.96 -9.68
C ALA A 120 -1.14 26.37 -9.59
N ALA A 121 -1.32 27.07 -10.72
CA ALA A 121 -2.02 28.35 -10.80
C ALA A 121 -3.54 28.20 -10.65
N VAL A 122 -4.09 27.05 -11.05
CA VAL A 122 -5.42 26.59 -10.60
C VAL A 122 -5.27 26.05 -9.17
N VAL A 123 -4.96 26.93 -8.22
CA VAL A 123 -5.23 26.66 -6.81
C VAL A 123 -6.75 26.67 -6.68
N PRO A 124 -7.43 25.55 -6.37
CA PRO A 124 -8.83 25.65 -5.99
C PRO A 124 -8.87 26.52 -4.74
N ALA A 125 -9.66 27.61 -4.76
CA ALA A 125 -10.10 28.23 -3.52
C ALA A 125 -10.57 27.08 -2.61
N ALA A 126 -10.11 27.07 -1.36
CA ALA A 126 -10.15 25.94 -0.41
C ALA A 126 -11.52 25.28 -0.17
N ASP A 127 -12.56 25.75 -0.86
CA ASP A 127 -13.95 25.36 -0.74
C ASP A 127 -14.39 24.35 -1.84
N GLY A 128 -13.61 24.11 -2.90
CA GLY A 128 -13.98 23.17 -3.98
C GLY A 128 -15.18 23.61 -4.83
N LEU A 129 -15.50 24.91 -4.80
CA LEU A 129 -16.63 25.53 -5.49
C LEU A 129 -16.18 26.29 -6.75
N VAL A 130 -17.01 26.25 -7.78
CA VAL A 130 -16.89 26.97 -9.06
C VAL A 130 -17.87 28.15 -9.07
N GLU A 131 -17.49 29.28 -9.65
CA GLU A 131 -18.40 30.40 -9.86
C GLU A 131 -19.34 30.11 -11.05
N TYR A 132 -20.65 30.18 -10.81
CA TYR A 132 -21.70 29.98 -11.81
C TYR A 132 -22.58 31.22 -11.91
N THR A 133 -22.69 31.78 -13.11
CA THR A 133 -23.57 32.91 -13.40
C THR A 133 -24.96 32.41 -13.80
N THR A 134 -25.94 32.72 -12.96
CA THR A 134 -27.35 32.38 -13.21
C THR A 134 -27.95 33.19 -14.37
N ARG A 135 -29.08 32.72 -14.91
CA ARG A 135 -29.81 33.40 -16.01
C ARG A 135 -30.22 34.85 -15.67
N ALA A 136 -30.37 35.16 -14.38
CA ALA A 136 -30.68 36.50 -13.87
C ALA A 136 -29.44 37.38 -13.65
N GLY A 137 -28.24 36.93 -14.07
CA GLY A 137 -26.99 37.69 -13.96
C GLY A 137 -26.30 37.61 -12.59
N ALA A 138 -26.90 36.96 -11.59
CA ALA A 138 -26.27 36.77 -10.28
C ALA A 138 -25.20 35.67 -10.31
N VAL A 139 -24.00 35.96 -9.79
CA VAL A 139 -22.88 35.02 -9.64
C VAL A 139 -23.05 34.25 -8.32
N LYS A 140 -23.01 32.91 -8.38
CA LYS A 140 -23.10 32.02 -7.22
C LYS A 140 -21.90 31.08 -7.17
N ARG A 141 -21.37 30.80 -5.98
CA ARG A 141 -20.34 29.77 -5.77
C ARG A 141 -21.04 28.41 -5.57
N VAL A 142 -20.85 27.48 -6.50
CA VAL A 142 -21.55 26.17 -6.55
C VAL A 142 -20.58 25.04 -6.81
N THR A 143 -20.92 23.81 -6.43
CA THR A 143 -20.05 22.65 -6.70
C THR A 143 -19.98 22.35 -8.22
N PRO A 144 -18.90 21.73 -8.71
CA PRO A 144 -18.77 21.36 -10.14
C PRO A 144 -19.95 20.51 -10.66
N ALA A 145 -20.50 19.63 -9.82
CA ALA A 145 -21.65 18.79 -10.17
C ALA A 145 -22.95 19.60 -10.32
N GLN A 146 -23.14 20.63 -9.50
CA GLN A 146 -24.30 21.52 -9.56
C GLN A 146 -24.24 22.43 -10.79
N ALA A 147 -23.06 22.94 -11.14
CA ALA A 147 -22.86 23.73 -12.37
C ALA A 147 -23.29 22.94 -13.62
N ALA A 148 -22.82 21.69 -13.76
CA ALA A 148 -23.21 20.81 -14.87
C ALA A 148 -24.72 20.45 -14.86
N ALA A 149 -25.36 20.38 -13.69
CA ALA A 149 -26.81 20.17 -13.59
C ALA A 149 -27.60 21.41 -14.05
N TYR A 150 -27.11 22.62 -13.75
CA TYR A 150 -27.74 23.86 -14.19
C TYR A 150 -27.60 24.09 -15.70
N GLU A 151 -26.47 23.71 -16.31
CA GLU A 151 -26.30 23.76 -17.77
C GLU A 151 -27.26 22.80 -18.48
N ARG A 152 -27.45 21.59 -17.96
CA ARG A 152 -28.40 20.61 -18.52
C ARG A 152 -29.86 21.03 -18.47
N ARG A 153 -30.25 21.86 -17.50
CA ARG A 153 -31.61 22.44 -17.40
C ARG A 153 -31.78 23.72 -18.23
N ARG A 154 -30.70 24.21 -18.85
CA ARG A 154 -30.69 25.44 -19.66
C ARG A 154 -30.89 25.17 -21.15
N GLN A 155 -30.57 23.95 -21.62
CA GLN A 155 -31.00 23.42 -22.91
C GLN A 155 -32.47 23.02 -22.85
#